data_AF-A0A963Q7T2-F1
#
_entry.id   AF-A0A963Q7T2-F1
#
_cell.length_a   1.000
_cell.length_b   1.000
_cell.length_c   1.000
_cell.angle_alpha   90.00
_cell.angle_beta   90.00
_cell.angle_gamma   90.00
#
_symmetry.space_group_name_H-M   'P 1'
#
loop_
_entity.id
_entity.type
_entity.pdbx_description
1 polymer ?
#
loop_
_entity_poly.entity_id
_entity_poly.type
_entity_poly.pdbx_seq_one_letter_code
_entity_poly.pdbx_strand_id
1 'polypeptide(L)'
;MSSTVPLACGALRCDISPQRGASIAGLWMDDVPVLRSTPGAALTDVRLSGCYPLVPFSNRIGHATLQWNGTSHPLVRNFAPEPHAIHGVGWQRPWQLLE
;
A
#
# COMPACT_ATOMS: atom_id res chain seq x y z
N MET A 1 7.88 14.72 9.10
CA MET A 1 7.95 14.95 7.64
C MET A 1 7.81 13.60 6.95
N SER A 2 6.96 13.48 5.92
CA SER A 2 6.84 12.24 5.14
C SER A 2 8.04 12.13 4.20
N SER A 3 9.11 11.46 4.63
CA SER A 3 10.27 11.21 3.77
C SER A 3 9.90 10.20 2.68
N THR A 4 9.86 10.65 1.43
CA THR A 4 9.85 9.79 0.24
C THR A 4 11.23 9.16 0.05
N VAL A 5 11.27 7.95 -0.49
CA VAL A 5 12.49 7.27 -0.91
C VAL A 5 12.54 7.27 -2.44
N PRO A 6 13.34 8.14 -3.07
CA PRO A 6 13.53 8.14 -4.52
C PRO A 6 14.53 7.05 -4.92
N LEU A 7 14.20 6.31 -5.97
CA LEU A 7 15.06 5.31 -6.61
C LEU A 7 15.18 5.65 -8.10
N ALA A 8 16.35 5.39 -8.69
CA ALA A 8 16.59 5.60 -10.12
C ALA A 8 17.54 4.56 -10.70
N CYS A 9 17.28 4.13 -11.94
CA CYS A 9 18.16 3.26 -12.71
C CYS A 9 17.93 3.46 -14.21
N GLY A 10 18.94 3.98 -14.93
CA GLY A 10 18.77 4.39 -16.32
C GLY A 10 17.66 5.42 -16.47
N ALA A 11 16.73 5.20 -17.39
CA ALA A 11 15.57 6.05 -17.62
C ALA A 11 14.46 5.89 -16.56
N LEU A 12 14.53 4.87 -15.70
CA LEU A 12 13.50 4.62 -14.70
C LEU A 12 13.75 5.44 -13.44
N ARG A 13 12.70 6.12 -12.94
CA ARG A 13 12.64 6.69 -11.59
C ARG A 13 11.39 6.19 -10.86
N CYS A 14 11.52 5.95 -9.56
CA CYS A 14 10.45 5.46 -8.70
C CYS A 14 10.47 6.20 -7.37
N ASP A 15 9.31 6.68 -6.93
CA ASP A 15 9.15 7.27 -5.61
C ASP A 15 8.39 6.30 -4.72
N ILE A 16 9.01 5.85 -3.61
CA ILE A 16 8.37 5.03 -2.59
C ILE A 16 7.97 5.90 -1.39
N SER A 17 6.80 5.64 -0.80
CA SER A 17 6.29 6.37 0.36
C SER A 17 6.18 5.43 1.58
N PRO A 18 7.25 5.29 2.41
CA PRO A 18 7.23 4.43 3.60
C PRO A 18 6.07 4.77 4.55
N GLN A 19 5.78 6.06 4.74
CA GLN A 19 4.71 6.52 5.63
C GLN A 19 3.29 6.22 5.11
N ARG A 20 3.14 5.83 3.84
CA ARG A 20 1.85 5.51 3.21
C ARG A 20 1.86 4.08 2.70
N GLY A 21 1.99 3.13 3.62
CA GLY A 21 1.89 1.70 3.32
C GLY A 21 3.05 1.15 2.49
N ALA A 22 4.22 1.80 2.49
CA ALA A 22 5.32 1.51 1.56
C ALA A 22 4.86 1.45 0.09
N SER A 23 3.91 2.31 -0.26
CA SER A 23 3.37 2.37 -1.62
C SER A 23 4.37 2.98 -2.61
N ILE A 24 4.26 2.55 -3.86
CA ILE A 24 4.88 3.25 -4.99
C ILE A 24 4.01 4.47 -5.30
N ALA A 25 4.48 5.65 -4.91
CA ALA A 25 3.80 6.91 -5.22
C ALA A 25 3.80 7.20 -6.71
N GLY A 26 4.89 6.84 -7.41
CA GLY A 26 4.98 6.90 -8.85
C GLY A 26 6.15 6.13 -9.42
N LEU A 27 6.02 5.76 -10.68
CA LEU A 27 7.03 5.08 -11.49
C LEU A 27 7.00 5.71 -12.88
N TRP A 28 8.13 6.24 -13.32
CA TRP A 28 8.28 6.88 -14.62
C TRP A 28 9.42 6.26 -15.41
N MET A 29 9.30 6.27 -16.72
CA MET A 29 10.39 6.07 -17.67
C MET A 29 10.56 7.39 -18.42
N ASP A 30 11.66 8.10 -18.18
CA ASP A 30 11.84 9.50 -18.55
C ASP A 30 10.66 10.37 -18.08
N ASP A 31 9.94 10.98 -19.03
CA ASP A 31 8.75 11.81 -18.77
C ASP A 31 7.43 11.02 -18.82
N VAL A 32 7.49 9.72 -19.15
CA VAL A 32 6.29 8.88 -19.29
C VAL A 32 5.94 8.24 -17.93
N PRO A 33 4.76 8.52 -17.35
CA PRO A 33 4.28 7.82 -16.17
C PRO A 33 3.86 6.38 -16.53
N VAL A 34 4.55 5.38 -15.99
CA VAL A 34 4.29 3.94 -16.22
C VAL A 34 3.16 3.44 -15.32
N LEU A 35 3.08 3.97 -14.09
CA LEU A 35 1.94 3.80 -13.19
C LEU A 35 1.19 5.13 -13.06
N ARG A 36 0.05 5.14 -12.35
CA ARG A 36 -0.52 6.40 -11.84
C ARG A 36 0.49 7.03 -10.90
N SER A 37 1.21 8.04 -11.40
CA SER A 37 2.40 8.53 -10.76
C SER A 37 2.20 9.94 -10.22
N THR A 38 2.44 10.08 -8.93
CA THR A 38 2.44 11.36 -8.20
C THR A 38 3.79 11.48 -7.52
N PRO A 39 4.46 12.66 -7.56
CA PRO A 39 5.66 12.88 -6.76
C PRO A 39 5.41 12.48 -5.30
N GLY A 40 6.33 11.73 -4.69
CA GLY A 40 6.07 11.09 -3.39
C GLY A 40 5.72 12.07 -2.26
N ALA A 41 6.25 13.29 -2.31
CA ALA A 41 5.93 14.36 -1.36
C ALA A 41 4.48 14.88 -1.49
N ALA A 42 3.88 14.73 -2.67
CA ALA A 42 2.52 15.16 -2.98
C ALA A 42 1.48 14.05 -2.80
N LEU A 43 1.90 12.80 -2.59
CA LEU A 43 0.97 11.71 -2.29
C LEU A 43 0.30 11.99 -0.95
N THR A 44 -1.03 12.10 -0.92
CA THR A 44 -1.78 12.36 0.32
C THR A 44 -2.38 11.09 0.92
N ASP A 45 -2.86 10.17 0.08
CA ASP A 45 -3.51 8.92 0.46
C ASP A 45 -2.92 7.73 -0.32
N VAL A 46 -2.77 6.57 0.34
CA VAL A 46 -2.27 5.34 -0.28
C VAL A 46 -3.14 4.87 -1.46
N ARG A 47 -4.44 5.17 -1.45
CA ARG A 47 -5.39 4.90 -2.55
C ARG A 47 -5.18 5.79 -3.76
N LEU A 48 -4.32 6.81 -3.67
CA LEU A 48 -3.87 7.65 -4.77
C LEU A 48 -2.51 7.23 -5.35
N SER A 49 -1.84 6.26 -4.72
CA SER A 49 -0.55 5.73 -5.18
C SER A 49 -0.69 4.90 -6.47
N GLY A 50 0.44 4.63 -7.14
CA GLY A 50 0.47 3.72 -8.30
C GLY A 50 0.35 2.25 -7.92
N CYS A 51 0.86 1.86 -6.75
CA CYS A 51 0.82 0.49 -6.24
C CYS A 51 1.02 0.47 -4.71
N TYR A 52 0.35 -0.45 -4.00
CA TYR A 52 0.55 -0.66 -2.57
C TYR A 52 0.46 -2.16 -2.21
N PRO A 53 1.21 -2.63 -1.19
CA PRO A 53 1.26 -4.03 -0.80
C PRO A 53 -0.01 -4.49 -0.08
N LEU A 54 -0.41 -5.75 -0.32
CA LEU A 54 -1.58 -6.39 0.30
C LEU A 54 -1.10 -7.50 1.23
N VAL A 55 -0.84 -7.15 2.49
CA VAL A 55 -0.28 -8.07 3.49
C VAL A 55 -1.02 -7.94 4.82
N PRO A 56 -1.33 -9.04 5.52
CA PRO A 56 -0.89 -10.41 5.24
C PRO A 56 -1.80 -11.21 4.29
N PHE A 57 -2.83 -10.60 3.72
CA PHE A 57 -3.72 -11.28 2.75
C PHE A 57 -4.18 -10.32 1.65
N SER A 58 -4.58 -10.89 0.52
CA SER A 58 -5.18 -10.15 -0.59
C SER A 58 -6.70 -10.32 -0.62
N ASN A 59 -7.36 -9.35 -1.25
CA ASN A 59 -8.81 -9.23 -1.36
C ASN A 59 -9.56 -9.35 -0.02
N ARG A 60 -10.79 -9.85 -0.03
CA ARG A 60 -11.72 -9.85 1.09
C ARG A 60 -11.69 -11.15 1.88
N ILE A 61 -11.86 -11.03 3.20
CA ILE A 61 -12.28 -12.13 4.07
C ILE A 61 -13.71 -11.83 4.54
N GLY A 62 -14.60 -12.77 4.23
CA GLY A 62 -16.04 -12.68 4.51
C GLY A 62 -16.33 -12.37 5.98
N HIS A 63 -17.25 -11.42 6.20
CA HIS A 63 -17.66 -10.89 7.50
C HIS A 63 -16.53 -10.53 8.49
N ALA A 64 -15.31 -10.34 8.00
CA ALA A 64 -14.11 -10.15 8.79
C ALA A 64 -13.87 -11.30 9.79
N THR A 65 -14.11 -12.54 9.38
CA THR A 65 -13.85 -13.74 10.20
C THR A 65 -13.11 -14.79 9.38
N LEU A 66 -11.92 -15.19 9.85
CA LEU A 66 -11.15 -16.29 9.30
C LEU A 66 -11.35 -17.55 10.16
N GLN A 67 -11.71 -18.67 9.56
CA GLN A 67 -11.73 -19.98 10.23
C GLN A 67 -10.44 -20.72 9.92
N TRP A 68 -9.72 -21.15 10.95
CA TRP A 68 -8.47 -21.90 10.79
C TRP A 68 -8.33 -22.95 11.90
N ASN A 69 -8.08 -24.20 11.51
CA ASN A 69 -7.91 -25.33 12.42
C ASN A 69 -9.00 -25.43 13.51
N GLY A 70 -10.27 -25.30 13.10
CA GLY A 70 -11.42 -25.32 14.01
C GLY A 70 -11.57 -24.07 14.90
N THR A 71 -10.72 -23.06 14.73
CA THR A 71 -10.73 -21.82 15.52
C THR A 71 -11.19 -20.64 14.68
N SER A 72 -12.06 -19.82 15.28
CA SER A 72 -12.54 -18.57 14.68
C SER A 72 -11.62 -17.40 15.05
N HIS A 73 -11.07 -16.73 14.03
CA HIS A 73 -10.19 -15.57 14.18
C HIS A 73 -10.90 -14.32 13.63
N PRO A 74 -11.39 -13.42 14.49
CA PRO A 74 -11.96 -12.15 14.04
C PRO A 74 -10.86 -11.23 13.49
N LEU A 75 -11.20 -10.50 12.44
CA LEU A 75 -10.36 -9.52 11.76
C LEU A 75 -10.96 -8.12 11.91
N VAL A 76 -10.12 -7.10 11.74
CA VAL A 76 -10.58 -5.71 11.72
C VAL A 76 -11.30 -5.42 10.40
N ARG A 77 -12.51 -4.87 10.48
CA ARG A 77 -13.21 -4.26 9.33
C ARG A 77 -12.54 -2.94 9.01
N ASN A 78 -11.59 -2.98 8.09
CA ASN A 78 -10.68 -1.88 7.84
C ASN A 78 -11.11 -0.97 6.69
N PHE A 79 -12.32 -1.17 6.15
CA PHE A 79 -12.87 -0.38 5.05
C PHE A 79 -14.37 -0.16 5.21
N ALA A 80 -14.76 0.76 6.08
CA ALA A 80 -16.17 1.08 6.28
C ALA A 80 -16.82 1.61 4.98
N PRO A 81 -18.12 1.31 4.74
CA PRO A 81 -19.04 0.55 5.58
C PRO A 81 -19.04 -0.98 5.32
N GLU A 82 -18.08 -1.51 4.55
CA GLU A 82 -18.05 -2.92 4.17
C GLU A 82 -17.97 -3.85 5.41
N PRO A 83 -18.79 -4.92 5.49
CA PRO A 83 -18.72 -5.89 6.59
C PRO A 83 -17.48 -6.79 6.55
N HIS A 84 -16.67 -6.70 5.48
CA HIS A 84 -15.52 -7.56 5.20
C HIS A 84 -14.20 -6.88 5.59
N ALA A 85 -13.22 -7.68 5.98
CA ALA A 85 -11.83 -7.23 6.05
C ALA A 85 -11.22 -7.29 4.64
N ILE A 86 -10.39 -6.32 4.26
CA ILE A 86 -9.83 -6.24 2.91
C ILE A 86 -8.31 -5.95 2.93
N HIS A 87 -7.54 -6.67 2.13
CA HIS A 87 -6.12 -6.40 1.83
C HIS A 87 -5.14 -6.38 3.02
N GLY A 88 -5.54 -6.93 4.16
CA GLY A 88 -4.74 -6.86 5.37
C GLY A 88 -4.51 -5.43 5.85
N VAL A 89 -3.39 -5.21 6.55
CA VAL A 89 -3.11 -3.96 7.27
C VAL A 89 -1.88 -3.22 6.74
N GLY A 90 -1.05 -3.86 5.91
CA GLY A 90 0.23 -3.30 5.46
C GLY A 90 0.08 -1.95 4.75
N TRP A 91 -0.94 -1.82 3.90
CA TRP A 91 -1.22 -0.59 3.15
C TRP A 91 -1.69 0.58 4.02
N GLN A 92 -2.16 0.34 5.24
CA GLN A 92 -2.68 1.37 6.16
C GLN A 92 -1.68 1.84 7.20
N ARG A 93 -0.47 1.27 7.22
CA ARG A 93 0.52 1.52 8.27
C ARG A 93 1.79 2.13 7.68
N PRO A 94 2.51 2.95 8.46
CA PRO A 94 3.85 3.36 8.08
C PRO A 94 4.80 2.17 8.15
N TRP A 95 5.79 2.17 7.27
CA TRP A 95 6.87 1.19 7.22
C TRP A 95 8.17 1.87 7.65
N GLN A 96 9.02 1.11 8.33
CA GLN A 96 10.37 1.52 8.66
C GLN A 96 11.30 1.18 7.50
N LEU A 97 12.08 2.16 7.04
CA LEU A 97 13.15 1.92 6.10
C LEU A 97 14.32 1.26 6.84
N LEU A 98 14.86 0.17 6.29
CA LEU A 98 16.04 -0.51 6.81
C LEU A 98 17.28 -0.20 5.98
N GLU A 99 17.13 -0.16 4.66
CA GLU A 99 18.14 0.17 3.64
C GLU A 99 17.51 0.90 2.46
#